data_AF-A0A8C5WNK1-F1
#
_entry.id   AF-A0A8C5WNK1-F1
#
_cell.length_a   1.000
_cell.length_b   1.000
_cell.length_c   1.000
_cell.angle_alpha   90.00
_cell.angle_beta   90.00
_cell.angle_gamma   90.00
#
_symmetry.space_group_name_H-M   'P 1'
#
loop_
_entity.id
_entity.type
_entity.pdbx_description
1 polymer ?
#
loop_
_entity_poly.entity_id
_entity_poly.type
_entity_poly.pdbx_seq_one_letter_code
_entity_poly.pdbx_strand_id
1 'polypeptide(L)'
;NLSSVCHIMTILLIFPIGITLKLNEKKSCMVARILHGGMIHRQGFLHVGDEILEINGKSVANHSVDQLQKILKETKGTVTLKIIPNQQNRILPLQMFVRAQFNYDPQKDNLIPCKEAGLKFQTGDIIEIINKDDSNWWQGRIEGSSNGSAGLIPSLELQEWRVASTTQENQSEGQSCTPFGKKKKCKDKYLAKHSSIFDQLDVVSYEEVVQLPAFKRKTLVLIGASGVGRSHIKNTLLSKYPEKFGYPVPYTTRPQKKNEEDGKNYHFITTEDMTRAISANEFLEFGSYQGYMFGTKFETLHKIHQQGKIAILDIEPQTLKIIHTADFSPFVVFVVPPKQADQIEGLQQLQKDTEAIQNRYAHYFDLVLVNNGVEESLEQLQAAFDQACSSPQWVPVSWVY
;
A
#
# COMPACT_ATOMS: atom_id res chain seq x y z
N ASN A 1 -20.65 -31.99 -22.61
CA ASN A 1 -21.39 -30.95 -23.35
C ASN A 1 -21.65 -29.75 -22.45
N LEU A 2 -20.63 -28.92 -22.20
CA LEU A 2 -20.88 -27.56 -21.71
C LEU A 2 -21.30 -26.73 -22.92
N SER A 3 -22.54 -26.23 -22.92
CA SER A 3 -22.99 -25.23 -23.89
C SER A 3 -22.18 -23.95 -23.65
N SER A 4 -21.17 -23.69 -24.48
CA SER A 4 -20.44 -22.43 -24.48
C SER A 4 -21.41 -21.28 -24.77
N VAL A 5 -21.71 -20.45 -23.77
CA VAL A 5 -22.62 -19.32 -23.91
C VAL A 5 -21.97 -18.28 -24.82
N CYS A 6 -22.57 -18.05 -25.98
CA CYS A 6 -22.12 -17.05 -26.94
C CYS A 6 -22.62 -15.66 -26.54
N HIS A 7 -21.73 -14.67 -26.52
CA HIS A 7 -22.05 -13.29 -26.15
C HIS A 7 -22.01 -12.40 -27.39
N ILE A 8 -23.00 -11.51 -27.54
CA ILE A 8 -22.99 -10.46 -28.56
C ILE A 8 -22.60 -9.16 -27.86
N MET A 9 -21.51 -8.56 -28.30
CA MET A 9 -20.95 -7.34 -27.72
C MET A 9 -20.95 -6.24 -28.78
N THR A 10 -21.46 -5.06 -28.45
CA THR A 10 -21.51 -3.90 -29.34
C THR A 10 -20.66 -2.79 -28.76
N ILE A 11 -19.66 -2.34 -29.51
CA ILE A 11 -18.65 -1.35 -29.09
C ILE A 11 -18.75 -0.12 -29.98
N LEU A 12 -18.87 1.07 -29.39
CA LEU A 12 -18.78 2.33 -30.12
C LEU A 12 -17.30 2.79 -30.22
N LEU A 13 -16.70 2.63 -31.40
CA LEU A 13 -15.34 3.06 -31.73
C LEU A 13 -15.24 4.58 -31.89
N ILE A 14 -14.78 5.22 -30.82
CA ILE A 14 -14.29 6.62 -30.79
C ILE A 14 -12.78 6.68 -31.09
N PHE A 15 -12.07 5.58 -30.85
CA PHE A 15 -10.63 5.35 -31.08
C PHE A 15 -10.43 3.93 -31.64
N PRO A 16 -9.23 3.58 -32.17
CA PRO A 16 -8.95 2.21 -32.62
C PRO A 16 -9.22 1.19 -31.51
N ILE A 17 -9.82 0.05 -31.89
CA ILE A 17 -10.24 -1.01 -30.94
C ILE A 17 -9.08 -1.51 -30.06
N GLY A 18 -7.84 -1.51 -30.58
CA GLY A 18 -6.64 -1.81 -29.81
C GLY A 18 -6.45 -3.29 -29.52
N ILE A 19 -6.76 -4.18 -30.46
CA ILE A 19 -6.55 -5.63 -30.33
C ILE A 19 -5.76 -6.18 -31.51
N THR A 20 -5.07 -7.29 -31.27
CA THR A 20 -4.46 -8.13 -32.32
C THR A 20 -5.10 -9.50 -32.29
N LEU A 21 -5.26 -10.11 -33.46
CA LEU A 21 -5.91 -11.40 -33.64
C LEU A 21 -4.89 -12.46 -34.06
N LYS A 22 -5.14 -13.72 -33.69
CA LYS A 22 -4.40 -14.90 -34.17
C LYS A 22 -5.38 -16.03 -34.51
N LEU A 23 -4.97 -16.93 -35.40
CA LEU A 23 -5.70 -18.17 -35.65
C LEU A 23 -5.10 -19.29 -34.81
N ASN A 24 -5.95 -20.14 -34.22
CA ASN A 24 -5.51 -21.37 -33.56
C ASN A 24 -5.33 -22.52 -34.56
N GLU A 25 -4.86 -23.67 -34.07
CA GLU A 25 -4.67 -24.89 -34.87
C GLU A 25 -5.97 -25.42 -35.52
N LYS A 26 -7.12 -25.02 -35.00
CA LYS A 26 -8.47 -25.34 -35.51
C LYS A 26 -9.03 -24.27 -36.46
N LYS A 27 -8.21 -23.33 -36.94
CA LYS A 27 -8.59 -22.17 -37.78
C LYS A 27 -9.64 -21.24 -37.16
N SER A 28 -9.76 -21.25 -35.83
CA SER A 28 -10.62 -20.35 -35.09
C SER A 28 -9.86 -19.06 -34.72
N CYS A 29 -10.53 -17.92 -34.88
CA CYS A 29 -9.96 -16.61 -34.65
C CYS A 29 -10.05 -16.24 -33.17
N MET A 30 -8.91 -15.94 -32.57
CA MET A 30 -8.80 -15.61 -31.16
C MET A 30 -8.07 -14.28 -30.94
N VAL A 31 -8.36 -13.61 -29.85
CA VAL A 31 -7.64 -12.41 -29.42
C VAL A 31 -6.24 -12.80 -28.97
N ALA A 32 -5.21 -12.26 -29.64
CA ALA A 32 -3.82 -12.56 -29.37
C ALA A 32 -3.21 -11.65 -28.30
N ARG A 33 -3.47 -10.34 -28.40
CA ARG A 33 -3.01 -9.31 -27.44
C ARG A 33 -3.96 -8.12 -27.45
N ILE A 34 -4.02 -7.43 -26.33
CA ILE A 34 -4.71 -6.14 -26.17
C ILE A 34 -3.63 -5.07 -26.05
N LEU A 35 -3.76 -4.01 -26.86
CA LEU A 35 -2.81 -2.90 -26.89
C LEU A 35 -3.15 -1.91 -25.78
N HIS A 36 -2.16 -1.63 -24.92
CA HIS A 36 -2.30 -0.69 -23.82
C HIS A 36 -2.74 0.70 -24.31
N GLY A 37 -3.73 1.28 -23.64
CA GLY A 37 -4.32 2.58 -24.00
C GLY A 37 -5.39 2.54 -25.10
N GLY A 38 -5.62 1.40 -25.76
CA GLY A 38 -6.69 1.18 -26.73
C GLY A 38 -8.08 1.02 -26.08
N MET A 39 -9.15 1.04 -26.90
CA MET A 39 -10.52 1.00 -26.38
C MET A 39 -10.82 -0.25 -25.54
N ILE A 40 -10.38 -1.42 -26.01
CA ILE A 40 -10.56 -2.68 -25.28
C ILE A 40 -9.76 -2.70 -23.97
N HIS A 41 -8.57 -2.09 -23.94
CA HIS A 41 -7.78 -1.98 -22.71
C HIS A 41 -8.47 -1.12 -21.64
N ARG A 42 -9.15 -0.04 -22.06
CA ARG A 42 -9.85 0.87 -21.13
C ARG A 42 -11.16 0.31 -20.60
N GLN A 43 -11.87 -0.46 -21.42
CA GLN A 43 -13.20 -0.95 -21.08
C GLN A 43 -13.23 -2.38 -20.51
N GLY A 44 -12.18 -3.19 -20.75
CA GLY A 44 -12.05 -4.52 -20.16
C GLY A 44 -13.05 -5.58 -20.64
N PHE A 45 -13.83 -5.33 -21.70
CA PHE A 45 -14.89 -6.24 -22.14
C PHE A 45 -14.40 -7.47 -22.94
N LEU A 46 -13.17 -7.44 -23.46
CA LEU A 46 -12.60 -8.49 -24.31
C LEU A 46 -11.22 -8.84 -23.78
N HIS A 47 -10.89 -10.14 -23.71
CA HIS A 47 -9.68 -10.65 -23.08
C HIS A 47 -8.80 -11.41 -24.06
N VAL A 48 -7.51 -11.54 -23.73
CA VAL A 48 -6.58 -12.37 -24.50
C VAL A 48 -7.01 -13.83 -24.42
N GLY A 49 -7.24 -14.43 -25.59
CA GLY A 49 -7.72 -15.80 -25.73
C GLY A 49 -9.22 -15.94 -26.02
N ASP A 50 -10.00 -14.86 -25.97
CA ASP A 50 -11.41 -14.90 -26.40
C ASP A 50 -11.51 -15.28 -27.88
N GLU A 51 -12.46 -16.15 -28.21
CA GLU A 51 -12.72 -16.59 -29.56
C GLU A 51 -13.79 -15.71 -30.20
N ILE A 52 -13.48 -15.16 -31.37
CA ILE A 52 -14.40 -14.32 -32.15
C ILE A 52 -15.04 -15.22 -33.21
N LEU A 53 -16.37 -15.19 -33.30
CA LEU A 53 -17.14 -15.94 -34.30
C LEU A 53 -17.61 -15.04 -35.44
N GLU A 54 -18.04 -13.81 -35.12
CA GLU A 54 -18.56 -12.86 -36.10
C GLU A 54 -18.11 -11.43 -35.77
N ILE A 55 -17.86 -10.64 -36.82
CA ILE A 55 -17.61 -9.19 -36.76
C ILE A 55 -18.63 -8.50 -37.64
N ASN A 56 -19.47 -7.62 -37.07
CA ASN A 56 -20.56 -6.91 -37.75
C ASN A 56 -21.51 -7.86 -38.50
N GLY A 57 -21.81 -9.03 -37.91
CA GLY A 57 -22.67 -10.05 -38.51
C GLY A 57 -22.02 -10.88 -39.61
N LYS A 58 -20.71 -10.71 -39.90
CA LYS A 58 -19.95 -11.53 -40.85
C LYS A 58 -19.12 -12.58 -40.11
N SER A 59 -19.24 -13.84 -40.52
CA SER A 59 -18.46 -14.94 -39.94
C SER A 59 -16.95 -14.80 -40.22
N VAL A 60 -16.13 -15.07 -39.20
CA VAL A 60 -14.67 -14.98 -39.30
C VAL A 60 -13.99 -16.26 -39.80
N ALA A 61 -14.70 -17.39 -39.87
CA ALA A 61 -14.11 -18.72 -40.13
C ALA A 61 -13.37 -18.85 -41.47
N ASN A 62 -13.71 -18.03 -42.46
CA ASN A 62 -13.17 -18.09 -43.82
C ASN A 62 -12.23 -16.91 -44.17
N HIS A 63 -11.84 -16.09 -43.19
CA HIS A 63 -11.04 -14.89 -43.41
C HIS A 63 -9.63 -15.02 -42.80
N SER A 64 -8.63 -14.45 -43.46
CA SER A 64 -7.28 -14.36 -42.88
C SER A 64 -7.23 -13.31 -41.76
N VAL A 65 -6.26 -13.45 -40.85
CA VAL A 65 -6.03 -12.48 -39.77
C VAL A 65 -5.86 -11.06 -40.32
N ASP A 66 -5.14 -10.89 -41.42
CA ASP A 66 -4.90 -9.58 -42.03
C ASP A 66 -6.18 -8.95 -42.58
N GLN A 67 -7.06 -9.77 -43.17
CA GLN A 67 -8.37 -9.32 -43.64
C GLN A 67 -9.26 -8.87 -42.48
N LEU A 68 -9.29 -9.64 -41.38
CA LEU A 68 -10.06 -9.31 -40.18
C LEU A 68 -9.53 -8.04 -39.50
N GLN A 69 -8.21 -7.90 -39.41
CA GLN A 69 -7.58 -6.67 -38.88
C GLN A 69 -7.87 -5.46 -39.76
N LYS A 70 -7.93 -5.62 -41.09
CA LYS A 70 -8.31 -4.56 -42.02
C LYS A 70 -9.78 -4.14 -41.81
N ILE A 71 -10.70 -5.09 -41.70
CA ILE A 71 -12.13 -4.83 -41.42
C ILE A 71 -12.30 -4.05 -40.10
N LEU A 72 -11.57 -4.43 -39.04
CA LEU A 72 -11.61 -3.74 -37.75
C LEU A 72 -11.02 -2.33 -37.80
N LYS A 73 -9.99 -2.10 -38.63
CA LYS A 73 -9.41 -0.76 -38.83
C LYS A 73 -10.30 0.16 -39.67
N GLU A 74 -11.00 -0.40 -40.65
CA GLU A 74 -11.86 0.34 -41.58
C GLU A 74 -13.24 0.63 -41.01
N THR A 75 -13.69 -0.14 -40.01
CA THR A 75 -14.97 0.12 -39.34
C THR A 75 -14.86 1.40 -38.50
N LYS A 76 -15.76 2.36 -38.77
CA LYS A 76 -15.92 3.60 -38.00
C LYS A 76 -17.28 3.61 -37.32
N GLY A 77 -17.35 4.13 -36.09
CA GLY A 77 -18.59 4.09 -35.31
C GLY A 77 -18.71 2.74 -34.60
N THR A 78 -19.73 1.95 -34.87
CA THR A 78 -20.04 0.78 -34.04
C THR A 78 -19.48 -0.53 -34.61
N VAL A 79 -18.83 -1.34 -33.77
CA VAL A 79 -18.46 -2.73 -34.06
C VAL A 79 -19.25 -3.68 -33.19
N THR A 80 -19.90 -4.67 -33.80
CA THR A 80 -20.56 -5.77 -33.08
C THR A 80 -19.74 -7.05 -33.23
N LEU A 81 -19.31 -7.62 -32.10
CA LEU A 81 -18.56 -8.86 -32.03
C LEU A 81 -19.43 -9.95 -31.42
N LYS A 82 -19.46 -11.12 -32.05
CA LYS A 82 -20.03 -12.33 -31.46
C LYS A 82 -18.87 -13.18 -30.96
N ILE A 83 -18.79 -13.40 -29.66
CA ILE A 83 -17.63 -14.01 -29.00
C ILE A 83 -18.02 -15.25 -28.18
N ILE A 84 -17.10 -16.19 -28.13
CA ILE A 84 -17.05 -17.25 -27.13
C ILE A 84 -15.95 -16.87 -26.13
N PRO A 85 -16.32 -16.50 -24.89
CA PRO A 85 -15.34 -16.11 -23.89
C PRO A 85 -14.49 -17.32 -23.48
N ASN A 86 -13.17 -17.14 -23.41
CA ASN A 86 -12.30 -18.19 -22.91
C ASN A 86 -12.37 -18.23 -21.38
N GLN A 87 -13.13 -19.18 -20.82
CA GLN A 87 -13.32 -19.29 -19.37
C GLN A 87 -12.02 -19.60 -18.60
N GLN A 88 -10.98 -20.14 -19.26
CA GLN A 88 -9.69 -20.39 -18.62
C GLN A 88 -8.86 -19.10 -18.45
N ASN A 89 -9.17 -18.04 -19.20
CA ASN A 89 -8.45 -16.76 -19.22
C ASN A 89 -9.35 -15.55 -18.91
N ARG A 90 -10.57 -15.76 -18.39
CA ARG A 90 -11.31 -14.67 -17.76
C ARG A 90 -10.49 -14.24 -16.55
N ILE A 91 -9.70 -13.19 -16.73
CA ILE A 91 -9.44 -12.25 -15.66
C ILE A 91 -10.85 -11.80 -15.27
N LEU A 92 -11.41 -12.40 -14.21
CA LEU A 92 -12.56 -11.84 -13.50
C LEU A 92 -12.29 -10.33 -13.40
N PRO A 93 -13.26 -9.43 -13.64
CA PRO A 93 -12.99 -7.99 -13.52
C PRO A 93 -12.19 -7.82 -12.24
N LEU A 94 -10.92 -7.41 -12.37
CA LEU A 94 -9.96 -7.48 -11.27
C LEU A 94 -10.61 -6.68 -10.16
N GLN A 95 -11.18 -7.37 -9.19
CA GLN A 95 -11.83 -6.73 -8.07
C GLN A 95 -10.70 -6.02 -7.36
N MET A 96 -10.66 -4.71 -7.56
CA MET A 96 -9.59 -3.89 -7.04
C MET A 96 -10.00 -3.52 -5.64
N PHE A 97 -9.26 -4.05 -4.67
CA PHE A 97 -9.42 -3.67 -3.28
C PHE A 97 -8.32 -2.69 -2.93
N VAL A 98 -8.71 -1.64 -2.23
CA VAL A 98 -7.77 -0.68 -1.66
C VAL A 98 -7.99 -0.59 -0.16
N ARG A 99 -6.90 -0.48 0.59
CA ARG A 99 -6.92 -0.09 1.99
C ARG A 99 -6.86 1.42 2.08
N ALA A 100 -7.80 2.03 2.81
CA ALA A 100 -7.75 3.45 3.13
C ALA A 100 -6.60 3.73 4.10
N GLN A 101 -5.71 4.66 3.76
CA GLN A 101 -4.61 5.07 4.63
C GLN A 101 -4.94 6.35 5.42
N PHE A 102 -6.13 6.94 5.21
CA PHE A 102 -6.61 8.15 5.88
C PHE A 102 -8.10 8.02 6.23
N ASN A 103 -8.57 8.89 7.14
CA ASN A 103 -9.98 9.01 7.49
C ASN A 103 -10.70 9.95 6.52
N TYR A 104 -11.90 9.58 6.08
CA TYR A 104 -12.73 10.42 5.22
C TYR A 104 -14.14 10.56 5.77
N ASP A 105 -14.58 11.80 5.97
CA ASP A 105 -15.96 12.12 6.35
C ASP A 105 -16.62 12.99 5.26
N PRO A 106 -17.53 12.44 4.45
CA PRO A 106 -18.18 13.17 3.36
C PRO A 106 -19.01 14.35 3.87
N GLN A 107 -19.46 14.34 5.13
CA GLN A 107 -20.23 15.45 5.70
C GLN A 107 -19.37 16.71 5.89
N LYS A 108 -18.06 16.53 6.11
CA LYS A 108 -17.08 17.61 6.27
C LYS A 108 -16.49 18.08 4.94
N ASP A 109 -16.77 17.38 3.85
CA ASP A 109 -16.21 17.66 2.54
C ASP A 109 -17.10 18.62 1.75
N ASN A 110 -16.55 19.76 1.35
CA ASN A 110 -17.28 20.76 0.55
C ASN A 110 -17.09 20.57 -0.96
N LEU A 111 -16.21 19.65 -1.37
CA LEU A 111 -15.95 19.34 -2.78
C LEU A 111 -16.80 18.18 -3.30
N ILE A 112 -17.41 17.40 -2.41
CA ILE A 112 -18.24 16.25 -2.79
C ILE A 112 -19.51 16.72 -3.52
N PRO A 113 -19.87 16.10 -4.66
CA PRO A 113 -21.07 16.47 -5.42
C PRO A 113 -22.37 16.30 -4.63
N CYS A 114 -22.45 15.24 -3.81
CA CYS A 114 -23.60 14.90 -2.99
C CYS A 114 -23.10 14.24 -1.69
N LYS A 115 -23.32 14.89 -0.55
CA LYS A 115 -22.81 14.43 0.76
C LYS A 115 -23.47 13.11 1.19
N GLU A 116 -24.73 12.92 0.80
CA GLU A 116 -25.54 11.75 1.07
C GLU A 116 -25.07 10.52 0.29
N ALA A 117 -24.47 10.74 -0.89
CA ALA A 117 -23.88 9.69 -1.72
C ALA A 117 -22.44 9.35 -1.30
N GLY A 118 -21.85 10.09 -0.35
CA GLY A 118 -20.48 9.88 0.08
C GLY A 118 -20.32 8.63 0.97
N LEU A 119 -19.26 7.86 0.72
CA LEU A 119 -18.88 6.74 1.55
C LEU A 119 -17.92 7.22 2.64
N LYS A 120 -18.38 7.24 3.90
CA LYS A 120 -17.53 7.49 5.06
C LYS A 120 -16.66 6.26 5.36
N PHE A 121 -15.38 6.47 5.62
CA PHE A 121 -14.43 5.40 5.97
C PHE A 121 -13.35 5.89 6.93
N GLN A 122 -12.69 4.95 7.59
CA GLN A 122 -11.55 5.17 8.48
C GLN A 122 -10.27 4.55 7.91
N THR A 123 -9.12 4.99 8.42
CA THR A 123 -7.83 4.36 8.14
C THR A 123 -7.90 2.86 8.49
N GLY A 124 -7.50 2.01 7.55
CA GLY A 124 -7.54 0.55 7.66
C GLY A 124 -8.73 -0.11 6.95
N ASP A 125 -9.81 0.64 6.65
CA ASP A 125 -10.97 0.09 5.95
C ASP A 125 -10.57 -0.42 4.56
N ILE A 126 -11.09 -1.60 4.20
CA ILE A 126 -10.90 -2.21 2.89
C ILE A 126 -12.07 -1.83 2.00
N ILE A 127 -11.78 -1.22 0.87
CA ILE A 127 -12.76 -0.68 -0.07
C ILE A 127 -12.61 -1.40 -1.40
N GLU A 128 -13.67 -2.05 -1.85
CA GLU A 128 -13.78 -2.55 -3.22
C GLU A 128 -14.09 -1.39 -4.15
N ILE A 129 -13.23 -1.17 -5.14
CA ILE A 129 -13.43 -0.15 -6.15
C ILE A 129 -14.29 -0.70 -7.28
N ILE A 130 -15.42 -0.03 -7.51
CA ILE A 130 -16.43 -0.41 -8.51
C ILE A 130 -16.24 0.39 -9.80
N ASN A 131 -16.00 1.70 -9.69
CA ASN A 131 -15.82 2.58 -10.86
C ASN A 131 -14.78 3.70 -10.56
N LYS A 132 -13.88 3.95 -11.53
CA LYS A 132 -12.83 4.99 -11.51
C LYS A 132 -12.87 5.96 -12.70
N ASP A 133 -13.97 5.99 -13.45
CA ASP A 133 -14.11 6.76 -14.70
C ASP A 133 -14.04 8.28 -14.43
N ASP A 134 -14.52 8.72 -13.27
CA ASP A 134 -14.37 10.12 -12.83
C ASP A 134 -13.00 10.33 -12.19
N SER A 135 -12.30 11.37 -12.65
CA SER A 135 -10.94 11.68 -12.21
C SER A 135 -10.85 12.14 -10.76
N ASN A 136 -11.95 12.62 -10.17
CA ASN A 136 -12.01 13.18 -8.81
C ASN A 136 -12.79 12.30 -7.82
N TRP A 137 -13.77 11.53 -8.30
CA TRP A 137 -14.71 10.81 -7.44
C TRP A 137 -14.88 9.35 -7.88
N TRP A 138 -14.27 8.44 -7.13
CA TRP A 138 -14.45 7.01 -7.38
C TRP A 138 -15.70 6.48 -6.69
N GLN A 139 -16.25 5.41 -7.24
CA GLN A 139 -17.32 4.64 -6.59
C GLN A 139 -16.72 3.40 -5.95
N GLY A 140 -16.98 3.21 -4.66
CA GLY A 140 -16.53 2.03 -3.94
C GLY A 140 -17.54 1.59 -2.89
N ARG A 141 -17.27 0.44 -2.28
CA ARG A 141 -18.01 -0.09 -1.14
C ARG A 141 -17.05 -0.70 -0.12
N ILE A 142 -17.39 -0.59 1.17
CA ILE A 142 -16.60 -1.24 2.23
C ILE A 142 -16.81 -2.76 2.16
N GLU A 143 -15.72 -3.50 2.17
CA GLU A 143 -15.71 -4.96 2.22
C GLU A 143 -16.33 -5.45 3.53
N GLY A 144 -17.19 -6.47 3.47
CA GLY A 144 -17.92 -6.98 4.63
C GLY A 144 -19.14 -6.16 5.08
N SER A 145 -19.44 -5.02 4.46
CA SER A 145 -20.66 -4.25 4.77
C SER A 145 -21.92 -4.93 4.20
N SER A 146 -22.92 -5.18 5.05
CA SER A 146 -24.22 -5.74 4.65
C SER A 146 -25.05 -4.78 3.79
N ASN A 147 -24.77 -3.47 3.88
CA ASN A 147 -25.42 -2.44 3.08
C ASN A 147 -24.63 -2.26 1.77
N GLY A 148 -24.92 -3.12 0.80
CA GLY A 148 -24.22 -3.21 -0.50
C GLY A 148 -24.36 -2.01 -1.45
N SER A 149 -24.68 -0.80 -0.96
CA SER A 149 -24.72 0.39 -1.82
C SER A 149 -23.32 0.94 -1.99
N ALA A 150 -22.94 1.16 -3.25
CA ALA A 150 -21.75 1.94 -3.57
C ALA A 150 -21.92 3.38 -3.07
N GLY A 151 -20.81 4.02 -2.69
CA GLY A 151 -20.75 5.43 -2.37
C GLY A 151 -19.53 6.09 -2.99
N LEU A 152 -19.53 7.42 -3.01
CA LEU A 152 -18.45 8.24 -3.56
C LEU A 152 -17.32 8.37 -2.56
N ILE A 153 -16.09 8.12 -3.03
CA ILE A 153 -14.84 8.38 -2.33
C ILE A 153 -13.97 9.31 -3.17
N PRO A 154 -13.10 10.13 -2.56
CA PRO A 154 -12.16 10.93 -3.33
C PRO A 154 -11.22 10.01 -4.12
N SER A 155 -10.90 10.39 -5.36
CA SER A 155 -9.87 9.71 -6.14
C SER A 155 -8.47 9.96 -5.57
N LEU A 156 -7.49 9.17 -6.04
CA LEU A 156 -6.09 9.41 -5.74
C LEU A 156 -5.65 10.82 -6.15
N GLU A 157 -6.01 11.26 -7.36
CA GLU A 157 -5.66 12.59 -7.89
C GLU A 157 -6.26 13.72 -7.04
N LEU A 158 -7.51 13.58 -6.60
CA LEU A 158 -8.16 14.57 -5.74
C LEU A 158 -7.50 14.63 -4.37
N GLN A 159 -7.11 13.49 -3.81
CA GLN A 159 -6.44 13.42 -2.52
C GLN A 159 -5.03 14.03 -2.57
N GLU A 160 -4.26 13.72 -3.61
CA GLU A 160 -2.96 14.35 -3.88
C GLU A 160 -3.08 15.88 -4.01
N TRP A 161 -4.09 16.35 -4.73
CA TRP A 161 -4.36 17.77 -4.89
C TRP A 161 -4.67 18.46 -3.56
N ARG A 162 -5.41 17.81 -2.66
CA ARG A 162 -5.71 18.35 -1.31
C ARG A 162 -4.45 18.54 -0.48
N VAL A 163 -3.61 17.51 -0.39
CA VAL A 163 -2.37 17.55 0.40
C VAL A 163 -1.40 18.60 -0.15
N ALA A 164 -1.28 18.70 -1.48
CA ALA A 164 -0.46 19.72 -2.12
C ALA A 164 -0.98 21.15 -1.86
N SER A 165 -2.30 21.34 -1.86
CA SER A 165 -2.93 22.65 -1.64
C SER A 165 -2.75 23.15 -0.20
N THR A 166 -2.96 22.29 0.79
CA THR A 166 -2.75 22.62 2.21
C THR A 166 -1.28 22.96 2.50
N THR A 167 -0.34 22.27 1.86
CA THR A 167 1.11 22.53 2.03
C THR A 167 1.51 23.91 1.51
N GLN A 168 0.90 24.38 0.42
CA GLN A 168 1.16 25.72 -0.13
C GLN A 168 0.61 26.84 0.75
N GLU A 169 -0.57 26.66 1.36
CA GLU A 169 -1.16 27.62 2.29
C GLU A 169 -0.26 27.80 3.53
N ASN A 170 0.20 26.70 4.13
CA ASN A 170 1.11 26.74 5.29
C ASN A 170 2.49 27.36 4.97
N GLN A 171 3.00 27.20 3.74
CA GLN A 171 4.25 27.87 3.32
C GLN A 171 4.06 29.38 3.09
N SER A 172 2.86 29.80 2.67
CA SER A 172 2.55 31.21 2.47
C SER A 172 2.31 32.01 3.77
N GLU A 173 2.02 31.34 4.88
CA GLU A 173 1.96 31.97 6.21
C GLU A 173 3.34 32.18 6.86
N GLY A 174 4.41 31.57 6.31
CA GLY A 174 5.78 31.64 6.84
C GLY A 174 6.73 32.61 6.12
N GLN A 175 6.31 33.34 5.08
CA GLN A 175 7.17 34.28 4.36
C GLN A 175 6.60 35.69 4.28
N SER A 176 7.40 36.61 4.81
CA SER A 176 7.26 38.06 4.88
C SER A 176 6.73 38.72 3.60
N CYS A 177 5.89 39.72 3.83
CA CYS A 177 5.19 40.61 2.91
C CYS A 177 6.01 41.10 1.70
N THR A 178 5.45 40.95 0.48
CA THR A 178 5.63 41.93 -0.60
C THR A 178 4.27 42.16 -1.31
N PRO A 179 3.75 43.40 -1.37
CA PRO A 179 2.45 43.65 -1.98
C PRO A 179 2.69 44.02 -3.44
N PHE A 180 2.68 43.06 -4.37
CA PHE A 180 2.37 43.25 -5.82
C PHE A 180 2.73 41.96 -6.56
N GLY A 181 1.85 40.96 -6.51
CA GLY A 181 1.98 39.72 -7.27
C GLY A 181 0.60 39.16 -7.58
N LYS A 182 0.17 39.29 -8.84
CA LYS A 182 -1.11 38.78 -9.33
C LYS A 182 -1.23 37.29 -8.99
N LYS A 183 -2.28 36.90 -8.24
CA LYS A 183 -2.67 35.50 -7.99
C LYS A 183 -2.90 34.80 -9.33
N LYS A 184 -1.87 34.18 -9.88
CA LYS A 184 -1.98 33.31 -11.05
C LYS A 184 -2.56 32.01 -10.54
N LYS A 185 -3.85 31.75 -10.81
CA LYS A 185 -4.47 30.44 -10.57
C LYS A 185 -3.60 29.38 -11.25
N CYS A 186 -2.87 28.61 -10.45
CA CYS A 186 -1.99 27.56 -10.92
C CYS A 186 -2.85 26.34 -11.28
N LYS A 187 -3.58 26.42 -12.40
CA LYS A 187 -4.32 25.27 -12.95
C LYS A 187 -3.39 24.34 -13.75
N ASP A 188 -2.24 24.84 -14.19
CA ASP A 188 -1.42 24.21 -15.23
C ASP A 188 -0.20 23.40 -14.72
N LYS A 189 -0.01 23.24 -13.39
CA LYS A 189 1.08 22.39 -12.84
C LYS A 189 0.66 20.95 -12.53
N TYR A 190 -0.62 20.61 -12.62
CA TYR A 190 -1.14 19.31 -12.23
C TYR A 190 -1.22 18.34 -13.42
N LEU A 191 -0.07 18.10 -14.03
CA LEU A 191 0.11 16.94 -14.89
C LEU A 191 0.80 15.85 -14.06
N ALA A 192 0.32 14.61 -14.15
CA ALA A 192 0.89 13.38 -13.58
C ALA A 192 2.37 13.10 -13.93
N LYS A 193 3.06 14.04 -14.59
CA LYS A 193 4.49 13.99 -14.96
C LYS A 193 5.45 14.40 -13.83
N HIS A 194 4.96 14.66 -12.61
CA HIS A 194 5.76 15.09 -11.46
C HIS A 194 5.72 14.11 -10.26
N SER A 195 5.73 12.79 -10.51
CA SER A 195 5.74 11.73 -9.47
C SER A 195 6.76 12.00 -8.34
N SER A 196 7.95 12.50 -8.66
CA SER A 196 9.02 12.70 -7.68
C SER A 196 8.75 13.81 -6.65
N ILE A 197 7.81 14.74 -6.93
CA ILE A 197 7.40 15.75 -5.95
C ILE A 197 6.42 15.12 -4.95
N PHE A 198 5.58 14.18 -5.38
CA PHE A 198 4.62 13.48 -4.52
C PHE A 198 5.29 12.44 -3.62
N ASP A 199 6.34 11.77 -4.10
CA ASP A 199 7.19 10.89 -3.28
C ASP A 199 7.83 11.64 -2.09
N GLN A 200 8.12 12.94 -2.26
CA GLN A 200 8.64 13.81 -1.20
C GLN A 200 7.55 14.35 -0.26
N LEU A 201 6.30 14.44 -0.73
CA LEU A 201 5.17 14.99 0.03
C LEU A 201 4.48 13.97 0.92
N ASP A 202 4.89 12.69 0.87
CA ASP A 202 4.38 11.63 1.75
C ASP A 202 2.84 11.56 1.74
N VAL A 203 2.26 11.64 0.54
CA VAL A 203 0.81 11.74 0.37
C VAL A 203 0.14 10.45 0.79
N VAL A 204 -0.46 10.46 1.98
CA VAL A 204 -1.24 9.34 2.51
C VAL A 204 -2.59 9.26 1.79
N SER A 205 -2.82 8.18 1.05
CA SER A 205 -4.00 8.00 0.20
C SER A 205 -4.58 6.58 0.31
N TYR A 206 -4.46 5.77 -0.74
CA TYR A 206 -4.96 4.40 -0.81
C TYR A 206 -3.82 3.46 -1.13
N GLU A 207 -3.84 2.29 -0.50
CA GLU A 207 -2.90 1.20 -0.82
C GLU A 207 -3.66 0.08 -1.51
N GLU A 208 -3.21 -0.34 -2.69
CA GLU A 208 -3.83 -1.48 -3.37
C GLU A 208 -3.49 -2.78 -2.63
N VAL A 209 -4.52 -3.59 -2.34
CA VAL A 209 -4.38 -4.79 -1.51
C VAL A 209 -5.04 -6.01 -2.16
N VAL A 210 -4.53 -7.18 -1.82
CA VAL A 210 -5.10 -8.49 -2.18
C VAL A 210 -5.25 -9.33 -0.93
N GLN A 211 -6.31 -10.12 -0.85
CA GLN A 211 -6.52 -11.05 0.25
C GLN A 211 -5.78 -12.35 -0.03
N LEU A 212 -4.91 -12.76 0.88
CA LEU A 212 -4.25 -14.06 0.87
C LEU A 212 -4.82 -14.94 1.98
N PRO A 213 -5.02 -16.25 1.76
CA PRO A 213 -5.57 -17.16 2.77
C PRO A 213 -4.65 -17.31 3.99
N ALA A 214 -3.34 -17.17 3.78
CA ALA A 214 -2.33 -17.09 4.83
C ALA A 214 -1.16 -16.24 4.33
N PHE A 215 -0.60 -15.41 5.21
CA PHE A 215 0.58 -14.61 4.92
C PHE A 215 1.54 -14.62 6.11
N LYS A 216 2.76 -15.12 5.90
CA LYS A 216 3.76 -15.22 6.97
C LYS A 216 4.46 -13.88 7.16
N ARG A 217 4.32 -13.29 8.35
CA ARG A 217 5.09 -12.11 8.76
C ARG A 217 6.50 -12.54 9.20
N LYS A 218 7.54 -11.89 8.67
CA LYS A 218 8.95 -12.17 9.02
C LYS A 218 9.49 -11.22 10.09
N THR A 219 8.85 -10.08 10.29
CA THR A 219 9.34 -9.03 11.20
C THR A 219 8.21 -8.56 12.10
N LEU A 220 8.45 -8.50 13.41
CA LEU A 220 7.59 -7.88 14.40
C LEU A 220 8.18 -6.52 14.75
N VAL A 221 7.45 -5.44 14.50
CA VAL A 221 7.94 -4.07 14.68
C VAL A 221 7.22 -3.43 15.85
N LEU A 222 7.96 -2.93 16.83
CA LEU A 222 7.44 -2.20 17.98
C LEU A 222 7.68 -0.71 17.77
N ILE A 223 6.60 0.06 17.68
CA ILE A 223 6.60 1.52 17.54
C ILE A 223 5.91 2.12 18.76
N GLY A 224 6.37 3.27 19.24
CA GLY A 224 5.76 3.94 20.38
C GLY A 224 6.67 5.01 20.97
N ALA A 225 6.09 5.90 21.77
CA ALA A 225 6.87 6.96 22.40
C ALA A 225 7.99 6.41 23.31
N SER A 226 9.02 7.21 23.56
CA SER A 226 10.13 6.79 24.42
C SER A 226 9.62 6.56 25.85
N GLY A 227 9.85 5.36 26.41
CA GLY A 227 9.38 5.01 27.75
C GLY A 227 8.07 4.24 27.83
N VAL A 228 7.38 3.97 26.71
CA VAL A 228 6.12 3.16 26.72
C VAL A 228 6.32 1.67 27.02
N GLY A 229 7.56 1.19 27.16
CA GLY A 229 7.86 -0.20 27.52
C GLY A 229 8.24 -1.13 26.35
N ARG A 230 8.52 -0.61 25.16
CA ARG A 230 8.95 -1.40 23.97
C ARG A 230 10.12 -2.36 24.27
N SER A 231 11.19 -1.84 24.87
CA SER A 231 12.36 -2.63 25.28
C SER A 231 11.99 -3.78 26.22
N HIS A 232 11.03 -3.58 27.11
CA HIS A 232 10.62 -4.60 28.06
C HIS A 232 9.86 -5.74 27.37
N ILE A 233 8.88 -5.40 26.52
CA ILE A 233 8.15 -6.36 25.68
C ILE A 233 9.13 -7.18 24.84
N LYS A 234 10.05 -6.50 24.14
CA LYS A 234 11.11 -7.12 23.32
C LYS A 234 11.93 -8.14 24.13
N ASN A 235 12.52 -7.70 25.25
CA ASN A 235 13.41 -8.55 26.03
C ASN A 235 12.68 -9.78 26.61
N THR A 236 11.42 -9.60 27.00
CA THR A 236 10.59 -10.71 27.49
C THR A 236 10.24 -11.70 26.37
N LEU A 237 9.94 -11.24 25.15
CA LEU A 237 9.70 -12.12 23.99
C LEU A 237 10.95 -12.94 23.64
N LEU A 238 12.12 -12.30 23.59
CA LEU A 238 13.40 -12.97 23.29
C LEU A 238 13.75 -14.03 24.34
N SER A 239 13.47 -13.74 25.62
CA SER A 239 13.75 -14.66 26.73
C SER A 239 12.76 -15.83 26.76
N LYS A 240 11.48 -15.56 26.50
CA LYS A 240 10.40 -16.57 26.55
C LYS A 240 10.40 -17.50 25.33
N TYR A 241 10.76 -16.99 24.16
CA TYR A 241 10.74 -17.76 22.90
C TYR A 241 12.01 -17.54 22.04
N PRO A 242 13.19 -17.95 22.53
CA PRO A 242 14.47 -17.74 21.83
C PRO A 242 14.57 -18.45 20.47
N GLU A 243 13.79 -19.52 20.28
CA GLU A 243 13.72 -20.26 19.01
C GLU A 243 12.82 -19.58 17.96
N LYS A 244 11.83 -18.79 18.39
CA LYS A 244 10.85 -18.12 17.50
C LYS A 244 11.34 -16.74 17.08
N PHE A 245 11.95 -15.99 18.00
CA PHE A 245 12.33 -14.59 17.78
C PHE A 245 13.85 -14.38 17.74
N GLY A 246 14.28 -13.41 16.95
CA GLY A 246 15.64 -12.89 16.95
C GLY A 246 15.62 -11.36 17.03
N TYR A 247 16.69 -10.76 17.54
CA TYR A 247 16.84 -9.31 17.61
C TYR A 247 18.10 -8.90 16.85
N PRO A 248 18.03 -7.95 15.91
CA PRO A 248 19.22 -7.47 15.23
C PRO A 248 20.02 -6.59 16.18
N VAL A 249 21.12 -7.13 16.67
CA VAL A 249 22.03 -6.44 17.59
C VAL A 249 22.55 -5.16 16.92
N PRO A 250 22.32 -3.97 17.51
CA PRO A 250 22.74 -2.71 16.91
C PRO A 250 24.26 -2.52 16.99
N TYR A 251 24.78 -1.70 16.10
CA TYR A 251 26.18 -1.25 16.06
C TYR A 251 26.32 0.06 16.82
N THR A 252 27.46 0.28 17.45
CA THR A 252 27.78 1.54 18.13
C THR A 252 29.24 1.90 18.02
N THR A 253 29.53 3.20 18.02
CA THR A 253 30.90 3.74 18.16
C THR A 253 31.29 4.01 19.61
N ARG A 254 30.38 3.74 20.55
CA ARG A 254 30.68 3.83 21.98
C ARG A 254 31.74 2.80 22.35
N PRO A 255 32.75 3.15 23.17
CA PRO A 255 33.68 2.16 23.69
C PRO A 255 32.98 1.07 24.50
N GLN A 256 33.40 -0.18 24.30
CA GLN A 256 32.95 -1.33 25.07
C GLN A 256 33.31 -1.16 26.54
N LYS A 257 32.33 -1.35 27.44
CA LYS A 257 32.58 -1.36 28.89
C LYS A 257 33.10 -2.73 29.34
N LYS A 258 33.77 -2.77 30.50
CA LYS A 258 34.39 -4.00 31.04
C LYS A 258 33.43 -5.18 31.22
N ASN A 259 32.14 -4.92 31.38
CA ASN A 259 31.08 -5.91 31.58
C ASN A 259 30.21 -6.16 30.34
N GLU A 260 30.60 -5.61 29.19
CA GLU A 260 29.90 -5.81 27.92
C GLU A 260 30.66 -6.81 27.05
N GLU A 261 29.93 -7.58 26.26
CA GLU A 261 30.47 -8.53 25.29
C GLU A 261 30.09 -8.05 23.89
N ASP A 262 31.05 -8.05 22.96
CA ASP A 262 30.79 -7.69 21.57
C ASP A 262 29.84 -8.70 20.91
N GLY A 263 28.87 -8.19 20.16
CA GLY A 263 27.86 -8.99 19.45
C GLY A 263 26.73 -9.52 20.33
N LYS A 264 26.70 -9.19 21.63
CA LYS A 264 25.59 -9.54 22.52
C LYS A 264 24.51 -8.45 22.58
N ASN A 265 24.87 -7.29 23.12
CA ASN A 265 23.96 -6.13 23.22
C ASN A 265 24.27 -5.09 22.14
N TYR A 266 25.54 -4.98 21.75
CA TYR A 266 26.02 -4.09 20.71
C TYR A 266 27.17 -4.74 19.96
N HIS A 267 27.32 -4.39 18.70
CA HIS A 267 28.59 -4.50 17.97
C HIS A 267 29.37 -3.20 18.11
N PHE A 268 30.54 -3.26 18.73
CA PHE A 268 31.40 -2.10 18.96
C PHE A 268 32.34 -1.92 17.77
N ILE A 269 32.12 -0.85 17.00
CA ILE A 269 32.89 -0.55 15.79
C ILE A 269 33.53 0.84 15.85
N THR A 270 34.52 1.08 14.99
CA THR A 270 35.16 2.40 14.92
C THR A 270 34.23 3.43 14.28
N THR A 271 34.49 4.71 14.55
CA THR A 271 33.79 5.83 13.90
C THR A 271 33.96 5.75 12.38
N GLU A 272 35.16 5.40 11.91
CA GLU A 272 35.49 5.27 10.50
C GLU A 272 34.69 4.15 9.81
N ASP A 273 34.56 2.99 10.47
CA ASP A 273 33.74 1.87 9.96
C ASP A 273 32.26 2.23 9.92
N MET A 274 31.76 2.91 10.96
CA MET A 274 30.37 3.38 11.03
C MET A 274 30.07 4.35 9.88
N THR A 275 30.91 5.37 9.67
CA THR A 275 30.73 6.35 8.59
C THR A 275 30.82 5.71 7.21
N ARG A 276 31.71 4.72 7.02
CA ARG A 276 31.80 3.96 5.77
C ARG A 276 30.52 3.20 5.47
N ALA A 277 30.00 2.46 6.46
CA ALA A 277 28.77 1.68 6.32
C ALA A 277 27.52 2.57 6.12
N ILE A 278 27.46 3.74 6.76
CA ILE A 278 26.44 4.76 6.48
C ILE A 278 26.52 5.23 5.02
N SER A 279 27.72 5.57 4.55
CA SER A 279 27.94 6.04 3.17
C SER A 279 27.62 4.97 2.11
N ALA A 280 27.71 3.69 2.49
CA ALA A 280 27.36 2.54 1.67
C ALA A 280 25.87 2.14 1.76
N ASN A 281 25.03 2.89 2.49
CA ASN A 281 23.61 2.59 2.71
C ASN A 281 23.35 1.21 3.34
N GLU A 282 24.23 0.74 4.23
CA GLU A 282 24.09 -0.56 4.89
C GLU A 282 23.17 -0.55 6.12
N PHE A 283 22.85 0.64 6.63
CA PHE A 283 22.03 0.83 7.83
C PHE A 283 20.57 1.03 7.49
N LEU A 284 19.71 0.27 8.17
CA LEU A 284 18.26 0.47 8.19
C LEU A 284 17.91 1.79 8.86
N GLU A 285 18.51 2.02 10.03
CA GLU A 285 18.43 3.28 10.76
C GLU A 285 19.73 3.53 11.50
N PHE A 286 20.06 4.80 11.68
CA PHE A 286 21.20 5.24 12.47
C PHE A 286 20.90 6.60 13.09
N GLY A 287 21.59 6.88 14.20
CA GLY A 287 21.45 8.13 14.93
C GLY A 287 22.61 8.36 15.88
N SER A 288 22.63 9.52 16.52
CA SER A 288 23.64 9.88 17.52
C SER A 288 23.01 10.07 18.88
N TYR A 289 23.63 9.51 19.92
CA TYR A 289 23.22 9.70 21.31
C TYR A 289 24.45 9.89 22.19
N GLN A 290 24.46 10.96 23.01
CA GLN A 290 25.57 11.32 23.90
C GLN A 290 26.95 11.35 23.21
N GLY A 291 27.01 11.82 21.97
CA GLY A 291 28.25 11.94 21.19
C GLY A 291 28.73 10.65 20.51
N TYR A 292 28.01 9.53 20.67
CA TYR A 292 28.30 8.27 19.98
C TYR A 292 27.24 7.99 18.92
N MET A 293 27.62 7.27 17.87
CA MET A 293 26.71 6.81 16.83
C MET A 293 26.17 5.43 17.17
N PHE A 294 24.92 5.18 16.78
CA PHE A 294 24.22 3.90 16.90
C PHE A 294 23.51 3.60 15.59
N GLY A 295 23.35 2.33 15.23
CA GLY A 295 22.54 1.97 14.07
C GLY A 295 22.31 0.47 13.93
N THR A 296 21.28 0.12 13.18
CA THR A 296 20.88 -1.27 12.90
C THR A 296 21.11 -1.56 11.42
N LYS A 297 21.91 -2.58 11.08
CA LYS A 297 22.17 -2.95 9.68
C LYS A 297 21.08 -3.82 9.07
N PHE A 298 20.85 -3.68 7.76
CA PHE A 298 19.95 -4.56 7.01
C PHE A 298 20.41 -6.02 7.03
N GLU A 299 21.73 -6.25 6.93
CA GLU A 299 22.32 -7.59 6.90
C GLU A 299 21.93 -8.43 8.13
N THR A 300 21.93 -7.82 9.32
CA THR A 300 21.58 -8.52 10.56
C THR A 300 20.12 -8.96 10.55
N LEU A 301 19.23 -8.14 9.99
CA LEU A 301 17.82 -8.46 9.83
C LEU A 301 17.62 -9.65 8.88
N HIS A 302 18.29 -9.62 7.72
CA HIS A 302 18.24 -10.73 6.75
C HIS A 302 18.80 -12.04 7.31
N LYS A 303 19.87 -11.99 8.12
CA LYS A 303 20.40 -13.18 8.79
C LYS A 303 19.37 -13.84 9.71
N ILE A 304 18.60 -13.06 10.46
CA ILE A 304 17.53 -13.58 11.34
C ILE A 304 16.45 -14.24 10.50
N HIS A 305 16.04 -13.62 9.39
CA HIS A 305 15.05 -14.20 8.48
C HIS A 305 15.54 -15.49 7.83
N GLN A 306 16.82 -15.58 7.46
CA GLN A 306 17.43 -16.80 6.90
C GLN A 306 17.46 -17.96 7.91
N GLN A 307 17.54 -17.66 9.21
CA GLN A 307 17.42 -18.65 10.28
C GLN A 307 15.98 -19.12 10.50
N GLY A 308 15.01 -18.57 9.77
CA GLY A 308 13.59 -18.88 9.91
C GLY A 308 12.90 -18.24 11.11
N LYS A 309 13.63 -17.39 11.85
CA LYS A 309 13.13 -16.65 13.03
C LYS A 309 12.40 -15.37 12.62
N ILE A 310 11.52 -14.90 13.49
CA ILE A 310 10.87 -13.59 13.35
C ILE A 310 11.78 -12.55 13.96
N ALA A 311 12.18 -11.56 13.18
CA ALA A 311 12.99 -10.46 13.69
C ALA A 311 12.13 -9.47 14.49
N ILE A 312 12.52 -9.14 15.72
CA ILE A 312 11.91 -8.07 16.49
C ILE A 312 12.67 -6.78 16.21
N LEU A 313 11.96 -5.76 15.75
CA LEU A 313 12.50 -4.41 15.55
C LEU A 313 11.90 -3.46 16.57
N ASP A 314 12.76 -2.66 17.19
CA ASP A 314 12.41 -1.59 18.13
C ASP A 314 13.04 -0.32 17.56
N ILE A 315 12.35 0.28 16.60
CA ILE A 315 12.86 1.29 15.67
C ILE A 315 12.08 2.59 15.83
N GLU A 316 12.56 3.67 15.21
CA GLU A 316 11.82 4.92 15.18
C GLU A 316 10.74 4.93 14.06
N PRO A 317 9.62 5.66 14.22
CA PRO A 317 8.49 5.63 13.29
C PRO A 317 8.83 5.95 11.83
N GLN A 318 9.79 6.85 11.57
CA GLN A 318 10.20 7.22 10.21
C GLN A 318 10.76 6.04 9.41
N THR A 319 11.32 5.04 10.09
CA THR A 319 11.92 3.84 9.50
C THR A 319 10.86 2.90 8.92
N LEU A 320 9.56 3.07 9.29
CA LEU A 320 8.44 2.27 8.78
C LEU A 320 8.35 2.26 7.25
N LYS A 321 8.58 3.41 6.60
CA LYS A 321 8.52 3.52 5.13
C LYS A 321 9.53 2.63 4.41
N ILE A 322 10.67 2.38 5.06
CA ILE A 322 11.77 1.59 4.50
C ILE A 322 11.48 0.10 4.68
N ILE A 323 10.89 -0.28 5.80
CA ILE A 323 10.62 -1.69 6.11
C ILE A 323 9.26 -2.19 5.61
N HIS A 324 8.37 -1.30 5.16
CA HIS A 324 7.04 -1.65 4.68
C HIS A 324 7.08 -2.27 3.26
N THR A 325 7.80 -3.39 3.14
CA THR A 325 8.04 -4.10 1.89
C THR A 325 7.86 -5.61 2.08
N ALA A 326 7.73 -6.34 0.97
CA ALA A 326 7.59 -7.80 0.94
C ALA A 326 8.75 -8.52 1.64
N ASP A 327 9.96 -7.98 1.50
CA ASP A 327 11.18 -8.58 2.02
C ASP A 327 11.14 -8.71 3.53
N PHE A 328 10.66 -7.67 4.21
CA PHE A 328 10.54 -7.64 5.67
C PHE A 328 9.17 -8.10 6.17
N SER A 329 8.10 -7.96 5.37
CA SER A 329 6.71 -8.34 5.70
C SER A 329 6.36 -7.99 7.16
N PRO A 330 6.49 -6.71 7.55
CA PRO A 330 6.42 -6.30 8.95
C PRO A 330 5.01 -6.48 9.50
N PHE A 331 4.89 -6.89 10.76
CA PHE A 331 3.70 -6.75 11.58
C PHE A 331 3.96 -5.62 12.57
N VAL A 332 3.29 -4.49 12.38
CA VAL A 332 3.58 -3.24 13.08
C VAL A 332 2.64 -3.08 14.27
N VAL A 333 3.25 -3.00 15.46
CA VAL A 333 2.56 -2.87 16.73
C VAL A 333 2.88 -1.51 17.32
N PHE A 334 1.86 -0.68 17.43
CA PHE A 334 1.94 0.60 18.10
C PHE A 334 1.63 0.44 19.58
N VAL A 335 2.65 0.55 20.42
CA VAL A 335 2.57 0.45 21.87
C VAL A 335 2.22 1.81 22.45
N VAL A 336 1.09 1.88 23.16
CA VAL A 336 0.59 3.09 23.82
C VAL A 336 0.62 2.94 25.34
N PRO A 337 0.84 4.04 26.09
CA PRO A 337 0.79 4.00 27.54
C PRO A 337 -0.63 3.68 28.06
N PRO A 338 -0.76 3.20 29.32
CA PRO A 338 -2.05 2.97 29.94
C PRO A 338 -2.80 4.29 30.16
N LYS A 339 -4.13 4.27 30.10
CA LYS A 339 -5.00 5.47 30.23
C LYS A 339 -4.87 6.20 31.59
N GLN A 340 -4.36 5.53 32.62
CA GLN A 340 -4.15 6.12 33.95
C GLN A 340 -2.86 6.97 34.03
N ALA A 341 -2.08 7.03 32.94
CA ALA A 341 -0.88 7.85 32.82
C ALA A 341 -1.16 9.37 32.87
N ASP A 342 -2.41 9.82 32.68
CA ASP A 342 -2.81 11.23 32.56
C ASP A 342 -2.45 12.10 33.78
N GLN A 343 -2.19 11.52 34.95
CA GLN A 343 -2.08 12.24 36.22
C GLN A 343 -0.64 12.58 36.64
N ILE A 344 0.37 12.18 35.87
CA ILE A 344 1.79 12.38 36.22
C ILE A 344 2.42 13.31 35.20
N GLU A 345 3.01 14.43 35.64
CA GLU A 345 3.58 15.46 34.75
C GLU A 345 4.62 14.90 33.75
N GLY A 346 5.39 13.87 34.12
CA GLY A 346 6.33 13.19 33.23
C GLY A 346 5.69 12.36 32.11
N LEU A 347 4.41 12.02 32.23
CA LEU A 347 3.65 11.23 31.24
C LEU A 347 2.89 12.12 30.23
N GLN A 348 2.81 13.43 30.45
CA GLN A 348 2.21 14.35 29.48
C GLN A 348 3.02 14.43 28.19
N GLN A 349 4.36 14.45 28.27
CA GLN A 349 5.20 14.43 27.08
C GLN A 349 5.07 13.09 26.35
N LEU A 350 5.02 11.98 27.10
CA LEU A 350 4.79 10.64 26.56
C LEU A 350 3.49 10.58 25.75
N GLN A 351 2.43 11.19 26.26
CA GLN A 351 1.12 11.27 25.58
C GLN A 351 1.18 12.10 24.32
N LYS A 352 1.75 13.31 24.39
CA LYS A 352 1.93 14.17 23.21
C LYS A 352 2.72 13.47 22.11
N ASP A 353 3.81 12.79 22.48
CA ASP A 353 4.62 12.02 21.54
C ASP A 353 3.84 10.82 20.98
N THR A 354 3.05 10.14 21.80
CA THR A 354 2.16 9.04 21.37
C THR A 354 1.13 9.54 20.36
N GLU A 355 0.43 10.63 20.66
CA GLU A 355 -0.56 11.24 19.75
C GLU A 355 0.09 11.70 18.45
N ALA A 356 1.28 12.32 18.51
CA ALA A 356 2.01 12.75 17.33
C ALA A 356 2.39 11.56 16.42
N ILE A 357 2.86 10.46 17.01
CA ILE A 357 3.17 9.22 16.27
C ILE A 357 1.89 8.63 15.67
N GLN A 358 0.82 8.54 16.46
CA GLN A 358 -0.46 7.98 16.00
C GLN A 358 -1.03 8.79 14.83
N ASN A 359 -1.09 10.12 14.95
CA ASN A 359 -1.65 10.98 13.91
C ASN A 359 -0.89 10.87 12.58
N ARG A 360 0.42 10.61 12.61
CA ARG A 360 1.26 10.55 11.41
C ARG A 360 1.38 9.14 10.82
N TYR A 361 1.42 8.11 11.65
CA TYR A 361 1.79 6.75 11.23
C TYR A 361 0.71 5.70 11.48
N ALA A 362 -0.49 6.07 11.94
CA ALA A 362 -1.59 5.13 12.21
C ALA A 362 -1.87 4.13 11.07
N HIS A 363 -1.67 4.58 9.85
CA HIS A 363 -1.93 3.82 8.63
C HIS A 363 -0.97 2.64 8.41
N TYR A 364 0.19 2.64 9.08
CA TYR A 364 1.12 1.51 9.10
C TYR A 364 0.78 0.45 10.16
N PHE A 365 -0.07 0.76 11.14
CA PHE A 365 -0.22 -0.10 12.33
C PHE A 365 -1.15 -1.28 12.03
N ASP A 366 -0.69 -2.50 12.29
CA ASP A 366 -1.55 -3.69 12.30
C ASP A 366 -2.25 -3.87 13.67
N LEU A 367 -1.62 -3.39 14.76
CA LEU A 367 -2.15 -3.49 16.12
C LEU A 367 -1.82 -2.24 16.95
N VAL A 368 -2.80 -1.73 17.70
CA VAL A 368 -2.57 -0.77 18.78
C VAL A 368 -2.65 -1.51 20.12
N LEU A 369 -1.52 -1.56 20.84
CA LEU A 369 -1.35 -2.31 22.07
C LEU A 369 -1.23 -1.37 23.27
N VAL A 370 -2.23 -1.40 24.16
CA VAL A 370 -2.17 -0.66 25.42
C VAL A 370 -1.31 -1.43 26.42
N ASN A 371 -0.22 -0.82 26.88
CA ASN A 371 0.69 -1.46 27.82
C ASN A 371 0.19 -1.34 29.27
N ASN A 372 -0.77 -2.20 29.65
CA ASN A 372 -1.32 -2.27 31.00
C ASN A 372 -0.52 -3.18 31.94
N GLY A 373 0.40 -3.97 31.40
CA GLY A 373 1.15 -4.99 32.12
C GLY A 373 1.77 -5.98 31.16
N VAL A 374 2.96 -6.47 31.49
CA VAL A 374 3.80 -7.22 30.55
C VAL A 374 3.13 -8.51 30.09
N GLU A 375 2.52 -9.25 31.02
CA GLU A 375 1.90 -10.54 30.69
C GLU A 375 0.68 -10.35 29.80
N GLU A 376 -0.26 -9.48 30.18
CA GLU A 376 -1.47 -9.17 29.39
C GLU A 376 -1.11 -8.63 28.01
N SER A 377 -0.17 -7.68 27.94
CA SER A 377 0.27 -7.11 26.66
C SER A 377 0.95 -8.15 25.76
N LEU A 378 1.69 -9.10 26.35
CA LEU A 378 2.32 -10.18 25.59
C LEU A 378 1.33 -11.21 25.08
N GLU A 379 0.30 -11.54 25.85
CA GLU A 379 -0.78 -12.43 25.43
C GLU A 379 -1.56 -11.81 24.27
N GLN A 380 -1.97 -10.54 24.41
CA GLN A 380 -2.67 -9.82 23.34
C GLN A 380 -1.81 -9.73 22.07
N LEU A 381 -0.53 -9.42 22.22
CA LEU A 381 0.42 -9.34 21.10
C LEU A 381 0.58 -10.70 20.39
N GLN A 382 0.75 -11.78 21.14
CA GLN A 382 0.90 -13.11 20.58
C GLN A 382 -0.37 -13.55 19.86
N ALA A 383 -1.54 -13.36 20.48
CA ALA A 383 -2.82 -13.70 19.87
C ALA A 383 -3.03 -12.96 18.54
N ALA A 384 -2.77 -11.64 18.51
CA ALA A 384 -2.89 -10.84 17.29
C ALA A 384 -1.88 -11.25 16.21
N PHE A 385 -0.62 -11.50 16.58
CA PHE A 385 0.41 -11.92 15.63
C PHE A 385 0.12 -13.30 15.03
N ASP A 386 -0.27 -14.26 15.87
CA ASP A 386 -0.59 -15.62 15.43
C ASP A 386 -1.89 -15.64 14.60
N GLN A 387 -2.88 -14.80 14.94
CA GLN A 387 -4.06 -14.57 14.10
C GLN A 387 -3.68 -14.00 12.73
N ALA A 388 -2.81 -13.00 12.68
CA ALA A 388 -2.34 -12.43 11.42
C ALA A 388 -1.59 -13.44 10.55
N CYS A 389 -0.94 -14.44 11.14
CA CYS A 389 -0.26 -15.51 10.39
C CYS A 389 -1.18 -16.66 9.97
N SER A 390 -2.32 -16.86 10.64
CA SER A 390 -3.20 -18.04 10.47
C SER A 390 -4.55 -17.74 9.81
N SER A 391 -4.95 -16.48 9.72
CA SER A 391 -6.19 -16.03 9.09
C SER A 391 -5.94 -15.38 7.73
N PRO A 392 -6.97 -15.27 6.87
CA PRO A 392 -6.85 -14.49 5.64
C PRO A 392 -6.43 -13.04 5.93
N GLN A 393 -5.45 -12.54 5.19
CA GLN A 393 -4.89 -11.20 5.36
C GLN A 393 -5.00 -10.40 4.08
N TRP A 394 -5.46 -9.17 4.22
CA TRP A 394 -5.27 -8.16 3.18
C TRP A 394 -3.82 -7.69 3.23
N VAL A 395 -3.07 -7.91 2.15
CA VAL A 395 -1.68 -7.47 2.03
C VAL A 395 -1.52 -6.57 0.81
N PRO A 396 -0.54 -5.64 0.83
CA PRO A 396 -0.26 -4.81 -0.33
C PRO A 396 0.00 -5.68 -1.57
N VAL A 397 -0.54 -5.28 -2.72
CA VAL A 397 -0.32 -5.98 -4.00
C VAL A 397 1.18 -6.05 -4.33
N SER A 398 1.94 -5.01 -3.98
CA SER A 398 3.40 -4.95 -4.12
C SER A 398 4.17 -5.98 -3.28
N TRP A 399 3.50 -6.68 -2.35
CA TRP A 399 4.13 -7.75 -1.57
C TRP A 399 4.00 -9.13 -2.22
N VAL A 400 3.18 -9.24 -3.26
CA VAL A 400 2.86 -10.51 -3.92
C VAL A 400 3.44 -10.57 -5.33
N TYR A 401 3.48 -9.43 -6.04
CA TYR A 401 3.83 -9.34 -7.46
C TYR A 401 5.19 -8.71 -7.72
#